data_AF-A0A940KM86-F1
#
_entry.id   AF-A0A940KM86-F1
#
_cell.length_a   1.000
_cell.length_b   1.000
_cell.length_c   1.000
_cell.angle_alpha   90.00
_cell.angle_beta   90.00
_cell.angle_gamma   90.00
#
_symmetry.space_group_name_H-M   'P 1'
#
loop_
_entity.id
_entity.type
_entity.pdbx_description
1 polymer ?
#
loop_
_entity_poly.entity_id
_entity_poly.type
_entity_poly.pdbx_seq_one_letter_code
_entity_poly.pdbx_strand_id
1 'polypeptide(L)' 'QYPDLHIDVKREQELLLKHDILVLQHPFYWYSGPAIIKQWLDLVLEYNWAYGPHGFALQGKKMLSAISCGGGEHAYSP' A
#
# COMPACT_ATOMS: atom_id res chain seq x y z
N GLN A 1 12.22 -5.22 -4.80
CA GLN A 1 11.59 -6.56 -4.82
C GLN A 1 11.89 -7.20 -3.48
N TYR A 2 10.92 -7.86 -2.87
CA TYR A 2 10.98 -8.37 -1.48
C TYR A 2 10.64 -9.87 -1.45
N PRO A 3 11.52 -10.74 -1.96
CA PRO A 3 11.25 -12.18 -2.04
C PRO A 3 11.15 -12.87 -0.67
N ASP A 4 11.72 -12.24 0.35
CA ASP A 4 11.81 -12.69 1.75
C ASP A 4 10.93 -11.85 2.70
N LEU A 5 10.09 -10.98 2.14
CA LEU A 5 9.23 -10.04 2.88
C LEU A 5 10.02 -9.04 3.76
N HIS A 6 11.30 -8.82 3.51
CA HIS A 6 12.09 -7.83 4.25
C HIS A 6 11.96 -6.43 3.61
N ILE A 7 10.95 -5.66 4.03
CA ILE A 7 10.69 -4.32 3.51
C ILE A 7 11.78 -3.32 3.92
N ASP A 8 12.37 -2.64 2.95
CA ASP A 8 13.29 -1.51 3.19
C ASP A 8 12.48 -0.21 3.37
N VAL A 9 12.12 0.08 4.62
CA VAL A 9 11.25 1.22 4.96
C VAL A 9 11.80 2.55 4.44
N LYS A 10 13.10 2.81 4.59
CA LYS A 10 13.70 4.09 4.18
C LYS A 10 13.61 4.28 2.67
N ARG A 11 13.95 3.24 1.92
CA ARG A 11 13.83 3.28 0.45
C ARG A 11 12.39 3.55 0.01
N GLU A 12 11.42 2.88 0.60
CA GLU A 12 10.01 3.05 0.23
C GLU A 12 9.49 4.44 0.59
N GLN A 13 9.84 4.97 1.76
CA GLN A 13 9.53 6.34 2.15
C GLN A 13 10.17 7.37 1.19
N GLU A 14 11.43 7.19 0.78
CA GLU A 14 12.07 8.05 -0.22
C GLU A 14 11.35 8.01 -1.58
N LEU A 15 10.90 6.84 -2.01
CA LEU A 15 10.10 6.71 -3.22
C LEU A 15 8.77 7.44 -3.09
N LEU A 16 8.08 7.31 -1.95
CA LEU A 16 6.83 8.02 -1.70
C LEU A 16 7.02 9.54 -1.72
N LEU A 17 8.13 10.06 -1.20
CA LEU A 17 8.43 11.50 -1.26
C LEU A 17 8.61 11.99 -2.71
N LYS A 18 9.26 11.19 -3.56
CA LYS A 18 9.58 11.54 -4.96
C LYS A 18 8.40 11.46 -5.94
N HIS A 19 7.27 10.84 -5.56
CA HIS A 19 6.13 10.61 -6.46
C HIS A 19 4.83 11.14 -5.89
N ASP A 20 3.94 11.64 -6.75
CA ASP A 20 2.65 12.20 -6.35
C ASP A 20 1.53 11.17 -6.22
N ILE A 21 1.69 10.01 -6.87
CA ILE A 21 0.67 8.96 -6.97
C ILE A 21 1.29 7.61 -6.58
N LEU A 22 0.69 6.95 -5.60
CA LEU A 22 0.97 5.57 -5.23
C LEU A 22 -0.06 4.63 -5.86
N VAL A 23 0.41 3.62 -6.59
CA VAL A 23 -0.43 2.54 -7.15
C VAL A 23 -0.11 1.23 -6.45
N LEU A 24 -1.08 0.70 -5.70
CA LEU A 24 -1.01 -0.65 -5.14
C LEU A 24 -1.60 -1.63 -6.15
N GLN A 25 -0.77 -2.24 -6.98
CA GLN A 25 -1.19 -3.25 -7.93
C GLN A 25 -1.01 -4.66 -7.36
N HIS A 26 -2.10 -5.41 -7.20
CA HIS A 26 -2.04 -6.75 -6.61
C HIS A 26 -3.25 -7.62 -7.01
N PRO A 27 -3.13 -8.96 -6.95
CA PRO A 27 -4.29 -9.83 -7.05
C PRO A 27 -5.17 -9.74 -5.79
N PHE A 28 -6.46 -9.98 -5.94
CA PHE A 28 -7.43 -9.98 -4.85
C PHE A 28 -7.39 -11.31 -4.09
N TYR A 29 -6.94 -11.28 -2.85
CA TYR A 29 -6.83 -12.47 -2.00
C TYR A 29 -7.75 -12.34 -0.80
N TRP A 30 -8.68 -13.29 -0.63
CA TRP A 30 -9.55 -13.41 0.55
C TRP A 30 -10.25 -12.11 0.94
N TYR A 31 -10.90 -11.47 -0.03
CA TYR A 31 -11.60 -10.19 0.16
C TYR A 31 -10.69 -9.03 0.63
N SER A 32 -9.38 -9.13 0.35
CA SER A 32 -8.33 -8.17 0.70
C SER A 32 -7.14 -8.24 -0.28
N GLY A 33 -5.96 -7.79 0.15
CA GLY A 33 -4.70 -7.89 -0.59
C GLY A 33 -3.78 -9.02 -0.09
N PRO A 34 -2.72 -9.36 -0.84
CA PRO A 34 -1.69 -10.29 -0.39
C PRO A 34 -1.01 -9.82 0.90
N ALA A 35 -0.50 -10.75 1.70
CA ALA A 35 0.13 -10.45 2.99
C ALA A 35 1.21 -9.36 2.93
N ILE A 36 2.02 -9.35 1.84
CA ILE A 36 3.07 -8.35 1.63
C ILE A 36 2.53 -6.92 1.47
N ILE A 37 1.32 -6.74 0.92
CA ILE A 37 0.68 -5.41 0.84
C ILE A 37 0.38 -4.91 2.24
N LYS A 38 -0.19 -5.77 3.10
CA LYS A 38 -0.47 -5.42 4.48
C LYS A 38 0.81 -5.10 5.26
N GLN A 39 1.83 -5.93 5.12
CA GLN A 39 3.12 -5.71 5.79
C GLN A 39 3.80 -4.42 5.32
N TRP A 40 3.77 -4.12 4.02
CA TRP A 40 4.30 -2.86 3.49
C TRP A 40 3.56 -1.66 4.08
N LEU A 41 2.22 -1.71 4.15
CA LEU A 41 1.43 -0.64 4.77
C LEU A 41 1.79 -0.44 6.25
N ASP A 42 1.97 -1.54 7.00
CA ASP A 42 2.29 -1.50 8.44
C ASP A 42 3.68 -0.94 8.72
N LEU A 43 4.67 -1.27 7.88
CA LEU A 43 6.06 -0.90 8.09
C LEU A 43 6.42 0.45 7.49
N VAL A 44 5.84 0.83 6.35
CA VAL A 44 6.21 2.05 5.63
C VAL A 44 5.43 3.26 6.12
N LEU A 45 4.14 3.08 6.43
CA LEU A 45 3.28 4.16 6.89
C LEU A 45 3.41 4.37 8.40
N GLU A 46 4.58 4.83 8.85
CA GLU A 46 4.90 4.96 10.27
C GLU A 46 4.21 6.15 10.97
N TYR A 47 3.98 5.99 12.27
CA TYR A 47 3.54 7.08 13.15
C TYR A 47 4.57 8.22 13.19
N ASN A 48 4.10 9.46 13.25
CA ASN A 48 4.86 10.70 13.10
C ASN A 48 5.55 10.90 11.73
N TRP A 49 5.33 10.01 10.76
CA TRP A 49 5.78 10.19 9.38
C TRP A 49 4.60 10.25 8.39
N ALA A 50 3.80 9.20 8.31
CA ALA A 50 2.60 9.15 7.46
C ALA A 50 1.34 9.67 8.17
N TYR A 51 1.27 9.51 9.51
CA TYR A 51 0.13 9.93 10.33
C TYR A 51 0.56 10.34 11.74
N GLY A 52 -0.32 10.97 12.53
CA GLY A 52 0.00 11.48 13.88
C GLY A 52 0.39 12.97 13.89
N PRO A 53 0.78 13.54 15.04
CA PRO A 53 1.00 14.99 15.22
C PRO A 53 1.96 15.64 14.22
N HIS A 54 2.94 14.88 13.71
CA HIS A 54 3.92 15.34 12.72
C HIS A 54 3.87 14.56 11.40
N GLY A 55 2.89 13.68 11.22
CA GLY A 55 2.82 12.76 10.09
C GLY A 55 2.22 13.37 8.83
N PHE A 56 2.96 14.27 8.18
CA PHE A 56 2.50 15.01 7.00
C PHE A 56 3.18 14.56 5.69
N ALA A 57 4.04 13.53 5.73
CA ALA A 57 4.89 13.17 4.59
C ALA A 57 4.11 12.81 3.30
N LEU A 58 2.87 12.35 3.46
CA LEU A 58 2.00 11.94 2.36
C LEU A 58 0.86 12.93 2.06
N GLN A 59 0.86 14.10 2.71
CA GLN A 59 -0.20 15.09 2.51
C GLN A 59 -0.23 15.57 1.05
N GLY A 60 -1.42 15.55 0.45
CA GLY A 60 -1.63 15.96 -0.94
C GLY A 60 -1.31 14.90 -2.00
N LYS A 61 -0.72 13.76 -1.62
CA LYS A 61 -0.48 12.63 -2.54
C LYS A 61 -1.76 11.83 -2.76
N LYS A 62 -1.84 11.15 -3.90
CA LYS A 62 -2.96 10.25 -4.25
C LYS A 62 -2.55 8.80 -4.09
N MET A 63 -3.49 7.96 -3.68
CA MET A 63 -3.31 6.50 -3.62
C MET A 63 -4.45 5.83 -4.36
N LEU A 64 -4.14 4.81 -5.16
CA LEU A 64 -5.11 3.97 -5.84
C LEU A 64 -4.72 2.50 -5.74
N SER A 65 -5.73 1.63 -5.74
CA SER A 65 -5.54 0.19 -5.81
C SER A 65 -5.96 -0.32 -7.19
N ALA A 66 -5.06 -1.06 -7.84
CA ALA A 66 -5.28 -1.68 -9.15
C ALA A 66 -5.33 -3.21 -8.96
N ILE A 67 -6.54 -3.73 -8.77
CA ILE A 67 -6.77 -5.10 -8.31
C ILE A 67 -7.22 -6.00 -9.46
N SER A 68 -6.57 -7.15 -9.64
CA SER A 68 -7.09 -8.24 -10.47
C SER A 68 -7.84 -9.25 -9.61
N CYS A 69 -8.97 -9.77 -10.10
CA CYS A 69 -9.77 -10.75 -9.37
C CYS A 69 -10.21 -11.90 -10.29
N GLY A 70 -10.44 -13.07 -9.69
CA GLY A 70 -10.90 -14.25 -10.43
C GLY A 70 -12.42 -14.38 -10.53
N GLY A 71 -13.17 -13.77 -9.61
CA GLY A 71 -14.64 -13.80 -9.59
C GLY A 71 -15.23 -12.71 -10.49
N GLY A 72 -16.43 -12.96 -11.01
CA GLY A 72 -17.24 -11.91 -11.64
C GLY A 72 -17.89 -11.00 -10.60
N GLU A 73 -18.52 -9.91 -11.05
CA GLU A 73 -19.16 -8.88 -10.20
C GLU A 73 -20.13 -9.45 -9.15
N HIS A 74 -20.86 -10.52 -9.49
CA HIS A 74 -21.80 -11.19 -8.58
C HIS A 74 -21.13 -11.75 -7.31
N ALA A 75 -19.84 -12.08 -7.35
CA ALA A 75 -19.09 -12.58 -6.20
C ALA A 75 -18.78 -11.48 -5.16
N TYR A 76 -19.02 -10.22 -5.51
CA TYR A 76 -18.73 -9.04 -4.69
C TYR A 76 -19.96 -8.19 -4.41
N SER A 77 -21.13 -8.66 -4.85
CA SER A 77 -22.41 -8.01 -4.63
C SER A 77 -23.04 -8.52 -3.32
N PRO A 78 -23.85 -7.71 -2.60
CA PRO A 78 -24.53 -8.11 -1.37
C PRO A 78 -25.45 -9.33 -1.53
#